data_AF-A0A8J6FL41-F1
#
_entry.id   AF-A0A8J6FL41-F1
#
_cell.length_a   1.000
_cell.length_b   1.000
_cell.length_c   1.000
_cell.angle_alpha   90.00
_cell.angle_beta   90.00
_cell.angle_gamma   90.00
#
_symmetry.space_group_name_H-M   'P 1'
#
loop_
_entity.id
_entity.type
_entity.pdbx_description
1 polymer ?
#
loop_
_entity_poly.entity_id
_entity_poly.type
_entity_poly.pdbx_seq_one_letter_code
_entity_poly.pdbx_strand_id
1 'polypeptide(L)'
;MEDYFPSLLKLMEEGNDMTKIHIMKILVNLSANPCMTAPLLASKAPSSLTFLFDSSINRDILIRALTFAANLSENLGRDQQHDGHCYNEGSFHALLFKDPAALQINVAPLLLMPDMEIKEQVSRCIRSAERLKPYCS
;
A
#
# COMPACT_ATOMS: atom_id res chain seq x y z
N MET A 1 -12.03 14.30 14.34
CA MET A 1 -12.52 13.71 13.07
C MET A 1 -12.32 12.22 13.23
N GLU A 2 -13.39 11.42 13.14
CA GLU A 2 -13.26 9.97 13.24
C GLU A 2 -12.33 9.46 12.14
N ASP A 3 -11.37 8.62 12.51
CA ASP A 3 -10.49 7.96 11.56
C ASP A 3 -11.29 6.86 10.86
N TYR A 4 -11.77 7.13 9.65
CA TYR A 4 -12.57 6.18 8.86
C TYR A 4 -11.70 5.12 8.16
N PHE A 5 -10.38 5.31 8.10
CA PHE A 5 -9.49 4.40 7.38
C PHE A 5 -9.43 2.99 7.98
N PRO A 6 -9.35 2.79 9.31
CA PRO A 6 -9.44 1.46 9.89
C PRO A 6 -10.70 0.69 9.46
N SER A 7 -11.85 1.38 9.38
CA SER A 7 -13.11 0.76 8.92
C SER A 7 -13.06 0.38 7.44
N LEU A 8 -12.50 1.24 6.59
CA LEU A 8 -12.30 0.94 5.16
C LEU A 8 -11.34 -0.25 4.96
N LEU A 9 -10.24 -0.28 5.71
CA LEU A 9 -9.25 -1.37 5.67
C LEU A 9 -9.82 -2.68 6.22
N LYS A 10 -10.74 -2.62 7.19
CA LYS A 10 -11.47 -3.80 7.67
C LYS A 10 -12.45 -4.33 6.61
N LEU A 11 -13.15 -3.45 5.91
CA LEU A 11 -13.99 -3.85 4.77
C LEU A 11 -13.18 -4.43 3.60
N MET A 12 -11.92 -4.02 3.43
CA MET A 12 -11.00 -4.64 2.47
C MET A 12 -10.65 -6.10 2.83
N GLU A 13 -10.57 -6.42 4.11
CA GLU A 13 -10.32 -7.77 4.59
C GLU A 13 -11.57 -8.65 4.41
N GLU A 14 -12.73 -8.17 4.89
CA GLU A 14 -13.96 -8.98 5.05
C GLU A 14 -14.92 -8.93 3.85
N GLY A 15 -14.81 -7.91 3.01
CA GLY A 15 -15.72 -7.69 1.89
C GLY A 15 -15.58 -8.73 0.78
N ASN A 16 -16.59 -8.86 -0.07
CA ASN A 16 -16.46 -9.59 -1.33
C ASN A 16 -15.65 -8.79 -2.37
N ASP A 17 -15.36 -9.38 -3.53
CA ASP A 17 -14.58 -8.72 -4.58
C ASP A 17 -15.15 -7.36 -5.00
N MET A 18 -16.48 -7.24 -5.13
CA MET A 18 -17.13 -5.98 -5.50
C MET A 18 -16.89 -4.90 -4.45
N THR A 19 -17.07 -5.21 -3.17
CA THR A 19 -16.77 -4.30 -2.05
C THR A 19 -15.30 -3.91 -2.07
N LYS A 20 -14.38 -4.87 -2.18
CA LYS A 20 -12.94 -4.61 -2.22
C LYS A 20 -12.56 -3.69 -3.38
N ILE A 21 -13.10 -3.91 -4.58
CA ILE A 21 -12.86 -3.04 -5.75
C ILE A 21 -13.34 -1.60 -5.47
N HIS A 22 -14.51 -1.42 -4.86
CA HIS A 22 -15.03 -0.09 -4.54
C HIS A 22 -14.19 0.62 -3.47
N ILE A 23 -13.80 -0.07 -2.41
CA ILE A 23 -12.92 0.51 -1.39
C ILE A 23 -11.56 0.85 -1.98
N MET A 24 -10.98 -0.02 -2.82
CA MET A 24 -9.72 0.25 -3.49
C MET A 24 -9.76 1.45 -4.42
N LYS A 25 -10.89 1.71 -5.10
CA LYS A 25 -11.07 2.96 -5.87
C LYS A 25 -10.93 4.20 -4.99
N ILE A 26 -11.52 4.18 -3.81
CA ILE A 26 -11.42 5.29 -2.85
C ILE A 26 -9.96 5.42 -2.39
N LEU A 27 -9.35 4.32 -1.93
CA LEU A 27 -7.98 4.34 -1.40
C LEU A 27 -6.95 4.79 -2.45
N VAL A 28 -7.06 4.33 -3.69
CA VAL A 28 -6.18 4.77 -4.80
C VAL A 28 -6.34 6.26 -5.08
N ASN A 29 -7.58 6.77 -5.07
CA ASN A 29 -7.82 8.20 -5.29
C ASN A 29 -7.25 9.05 -4.15
N LEU A 30 -7.39 8.58 -2.91
CA LEU A 30 -6.82 9.28 -1.75
C LEU A 30 -5.28 9.24 -1.77
N SER A 31 -4.66 8.09 -2.06
CA SER A 31 -3.20 7.97 -2.06
C SER A 31 -2.52 8.77 -3.17
N ALA A 32 -3.23 9.10 -4.24
CA ALA A 32 -2.73 10.01 -5.27
C ALA A 32 -2.50 11.44 -4.75
N ASN A 33 -3.09 11.81 -3.61
CA ASN A 33 -2.88 13.10 -2.94
C ASN A 33 -1.83 12.95 -1.82
N PRO A 34 -0.65 13.61 -1.91
CA PRO A 34 0.40 13.55 -0.91
C PRO A 34 -0.06 13.87 0.52
N CYS A 35 -1.01 14.80 0.69
CA CYS A 35 -1.55 15.18 2.01
C CYS A 35 -2.25 14.01 2.73
N MET A 36 -2.68 12.99 1.99
CA MET A 36 -3.34 11.80 2.56
C MET A 36 -2.36 10.71 2.97
N THR A 37 -1.07 10.85 2.64
CA THR A 37 -0.06 9.80 2.87
C THR A 37 0.12 9.51 4.35
N ALA A 38 0.37 10.52 5.19
CA ALA A 38 0.58 10.31 6.63
C ALA A 38 -0.65 9.70 7.33
N PRO A 39 -1.89 10.19 7.12
CA PRO A 39 -3.08 9.58 7.69
C PRO A 39 -3.28 8.11 7.26
N LEU A 40 -3.12 7.80 5.96
CA LEU A 40 -3.27 6.44 5.44
C LEU A 40 -2.21 5.50 6.01
N LEU A 41 -0.96 5.96 6.12
CA LEU A 41 0.14 5.19 6.68
C LEU A 41 0.00 4.95 8.19
N ALA A 42 -0.53 5.92 8.94
CA ALA A 42 -0.77 5.81 10.38
C ALA A 42 -2.00 4.96 10.74
N SER A 43 -2.88 4.71 9.76
CA SER A 43 -4.12 3.96 9.95
C SER A 43 -3.84 2.53 10.40
N LYS A 44 -4.63 2.04 11.37
CA LYS A 44 -4.58 0.64 11.80
C LYS A 44 -5.02 -0.27 10.66
N ALA A 45 -4.18 -1.24 10.31
CA ALA A 45 -4.40 -2.15 9.20
C ALA A 45 -4.41 -3.62 9.67
N PRO A 46 -5.34 -4.45 9.18
CA PRO A 46 -5.23 -5.90 9.34
C PRO A 46 -3.96 -6.43 8.68
N SER A 47 -3.25 -7.35 9.33
CA SER A 47 -2.04 -7.96 8.79
C SER A 47 -2.29 -8.76 7.51
N SER A 48 -3.52 -9.25 7.33
CA SER A 48 -3.98 -9.96 6.14
C SER A 48 -3.90 -9.14 4.85
N LEU A 49 -3.77 -7.81 4.94
CA LEU A 49 -3.64 -6.96 3.76
C LEU A 49 -2.32 -7.17 2.98
N THR A 50 -1.30 -7.81 3.57
CA THR A 50 -0.09 -8.23 2.83
C THR A 50 -0.41 -9.28 1.76
N PHE A 51 -1.44 -10.10 1.96
CA PHE A 51 -1.88 -11.11 1.00
C PHE A 51 -2.56 -10.50 -0.24
N LEU A 52 -2.78 -9.18 -0.28
CA LEU A 52 -3.27 -8.49 -1.49
C LEU A 52 -2.25 -8.52 -2.63
N PHE A 53 -0.97 -8.80 -2.35
CA PHE A 53 0.10 -8.89 -3.34
C PHE A 53 0.41 -10.34 -3.74
N ASP A 54 -0.63 -11.13 -3.98
CA ASP A 54 -0.51 -12.52 -4.40
C ASP A 54 -1.16 -12.74 -5.77
N SER A 55 -0.63 -13.68 -6.55
CA SER A 55 -1.12 -13.97 -7.91
C SER A 55 -2.51 -14.63 -7.95
N SER A 56 -2.99 -15.16 -6.81
CA SER A 56 -4.35 -15.70 -6.66
C SER A 56 -5.42 -14.62 -6.46
N ILE A 57 -5.02 -13.37 -6.19
CA ILE A 57 -5.95 -12.27 -5.99
C ILE A 57 -6.59 -11.87 -7.32
N ASN A 58 -7.87 -11.48 -7.26
CA ASN A 58 -8.57 -10.91 -8.40
C ASN A 58 -7.73 -9.79 -9.05
N ARG A 59 -7.53 -9.89 -10.36
CA ARG A 59 -6.68 -8.98 -11.14
C ARG A 59 -6.94 -7.50 -10.85
N ASP A 60 -8.22 -7.10 -10.82
CA ASP A 60 -8.60 -5.70 -10.64
C ASP A 60 -8.30 -5.18 -9.23
N ILE A 61 -8.41 -6.06 -8.23
CA ILE A 61 -8.02 -5.76 -6.85
C ILE A 61 -6.50 -5.62 -6.78
N LEU A 62 -5.77 -6.57 -7.36
CA LEU A 62 -4.31 -6.61 -7.35
C LEU A 62 -3.69 -5.36 -7.98
N ILE A 63 -4.15 -4.96 -9.17
CA ILE A 63 -3.64 -3.75 -9.85
C ILE A 63 -3.88 -2.50 -9.01
N ARG A 64 -5.07 -2.39 -8.39
CA ARG A 64 -5.36 -1.25 -7.51
C ARG A 64 -4.54 -1.29 -6.24
N ALA A 65 -4.24 -2.47 -5.69
CA ALA A 65 -3.39 -2.63 -4.50
C ALA A 65 -1.97 -2.19 -4.79
N LEU A 66 -1.42 -2.60 -5.93
CA LEU A 66 -0.11 -2.16 -6.40
C LEU A 66 -0.09 -0.64 -6.65
N THR A 67 -1.12 -0.10 -7.31
CA THR A 67 -1.24 1.35 -7.54
C THR A 67 -1.30 2.14 -6.23
N PHE A 68 -2.08 1.65 -5.26
CA PHE A 68 -2.21 2.25 -3.93
C PHE A 68 -0.86 2.27 -3.20
N ALA A 69 -0.16 1.14 -3.17
CA ALA A 69 1.16 1.02 -2.55
C ALA A 69 2.19 1.93 -3.23
N ALA A 70 2.25 1.93 -4.57
CA ALA A 70 3.16 2.77 -5.35
C ALA A 70 2.94 4.27 -5.09
N ASN A 71 1.69 4.73 -5.04
CA ASN A 71 1.39 6.12 -4.71
C ASN A 71 1.91 6.50 -3.33
N LEU A 72 1.69 5.65 -2.32
CA LEU A 72 2.15 5.90 -0.95
C LEU A 72 3.68 5.95 -0.86
N SER A 73 4.38 4.97 -1.43
CA SER A 73 5.86 4.94 -1.41
C SER A 73 6.48 6.07 -2.22
N GLU A 74 5.87 6.47 -3.34
CA GLU A 74 6.34 7.63 -4.10
C GLU A 74 6.20 8.93 -3.32
N ASN A 75 5.08 9.13 -2.63
CA ASN A 75 4.89 10.31 -1.79
C ASN A 75 5.86 10.30 -0.60
N LEU A 76 6.00 9.14 0.04
CA LEU A 76 6.91 8.93 1.17
C LEU A 76 8.37 9.21 0.80
N GLY A 77 8.82 8.79 -0.39
CA GLY A 77 10.18 9.03 -0.87
C GLY A 77 10.44 10.46 -1.40
N ARG A 78 9.40 11.24 -1.69
CA ARG A 78 9.52 12.66 -2.10
C ARG A 78 9.59 13.60 -0.91
N ASP A 79 8.92 13.26 0.18
CA ASP A 79 8.77 14.15 1.32
C ASP A 79 9.92 13.99 2.33
N GLN A 80 10.67 15.07 2.56
CA GLN A 80 11.55 15.19 3.73
C GLN A 80 10.73 15.51 4.99
N GLN A 81 9.44 15.85 4.86
CA GLN A 81 8.58 16.27 5.97
C GLN A 81 8.05 15.12 6.85
N HIS A 82 8.31 13.87 6.50
CA HIS A 82 7.98 12.73 7.35
C HIS A 82 8.98 12.50 8.51
N ASP A 83 10.02 13.33 8.60
CA ASP A 83 10.94 13.38 9.75
C ASP A 83 10.14 13.74 11.02
N GLY A 84 9.65 12.72 11.73
CA GLY A 84 8.96 12.86 13.02
C GLY A 84 7.62 12.13 13.16
N HIS A 85 7.08 11.52 12.09
CA HIS A 85 5.88 10.69 12.24
C HIS A 85 6.23 9.30 12.79
N CYS A 86 5.94 9.09 14.08
CA CYS A 86 5.99 7.76 14.69
C CYS A 86 4.77 6.95 14.26
N TYR A 87 4.99 5.86 13.52
CA TYR A 87 3.96 4.91 13.12
C TYR A 87 3.87 3.76 14.13
N ASN A 88 2.66 3.44 14.58
CA ASN A 88 2.42 2.34 15.53
C ASN A 88 2.66 0.97 14.87
N GLU A 89 2.97 -0.08 15.65
CA GLU A 89 3.25 -1.44 15.13
C GLU A 89 2.09 -2.10 14.36
N GLY A 90 0.85 -1.64 14.57
CA GLY A 90 -0.32 -2.10 13.84
C GLY A 90 -0.72 -1.22 12.66
N SER A 91 0.12 -0.25 12.29
CA SER A 91 -0.17 0.69 11.20
C SER A 91 0.11 0.08 9.82
N PHE A 92 -0.50 0.65 8.79
CA PHE A 92 -0.22 0.23 7.41
C PHE A 92 1.26 0.45 7.04
N HIS A 93 1.89 1.51 7.57
CA HIS A 93 3.33 1.71 7.46
C HIS A 93 4.13 0.54 8.04
N ALA A 94 3.79 0.11 9.26
CA ALA A 94 4.48 -1.00 9.92
C ALA A 94 4.40 -2.29 9.10
N LEU A 95 3.29 -2.48 8.38
CA LEU A 95 3.00 -3.68 7.60
C LEU A 95 3.79 -3.76 6.28
N LEU A 96 3.95 -2.65 5.56
CA LEU A 96 4.51 -2.66 4.20
C LEU A 96 5.78 -1.82 3.99
N PHE A 97 6.02 -0.82 4.83
CA PHE A 97 7.04 0.21 4.60
C PHE A 97 8.06 0.36 5.74
N LYS A 98 7.85 -0.32 6.88
CA LYS A 98 8.82 -0.36 8.00
C LYS A 98 10.21 -0.80 7.54
N ASP A 99 10.23 -1.84 6.70
CA ASP A 99 11.41 -2.29 5.99
C ASP A 99 11.17 -2.07 4.48
N PRO A 100 11.94 -1.19 3.82
CA PRO A 100 11.84 -0.97 2.37
C PRO A 100 11.97 -2.26 1.53
N ALA A 101 12.63 -3.30 2.06
CA ALA A 101 12.74 -4.60 1.39
C ALA A 101 11.42 -5.40 1.46
N ALA A 102 10.58 -5.18 2.47
CA ALA A 102 9.34 -5.95 2.66
C ALA A 102 8.37 -5.76 1.49
N LEU A 103 8.15 -4.51 1.04
CA LEU A 103 7.33 -4.25 -0.13
C LEU A 103 7.88 -4.97 -1.37
N GLN A 104 9.19 -4.88 -1.60
CA GLN A 104 9.85 -5.48 -2.75
C GLN A 104 9.71 -7.01 -2.74
N ILE A 105 9.94 -7.65 -1.60
CA ILE A 105 9.77 -9.11 -1.42
C ILE A 105 8.34 -9.53 -1.72
N ASN A 106 7.35 -8.76 -1.22
CA ASN A 106 5.93 -9.09 -1.42
C ASN A 106 5.50 -8.96 -2.88
N VAL A 107 5.99 -7.96 -3.63
CA VAL A 107 5.54 -7.72 -5.02
C VAL A 107 6.39 -8.40 -6.08
N ALA A 108 7.65 -8.77 -5.78
CA ALA A 108 8.57 -9.34 -6.76
C ALA A 108 8.06 -10.61 -7.49
N PRO A 109 7.38 -11.57 -6.83
CA PRO A 109 6.85 -12.76 -7.51
C PRO A 109 5.87 -12.44 -8.64
N LEU A 110 5.17 -11.30 -8.55
CA LEU A 110 4.17 -10.87 -9.53
C LEU A 110 4.79 -10.46 -10.88
N LEU A 111 6.12 -10.21 -10.94
CA LEU A 111 6.82 -9.96 -12.21
C LEU A 111 6.79 -11.17 -13.17
N LEU A 112 6.54 -12.37 -12.64
CA LEU A 112 6.45 -13.60 -13.43
C LEU A 112 5.09 -13.78 -14.11
N MET A 113 4.07 -13.00 -13.71
CA MET A 113 2.75 -13.05 -14.34
C MET A 113 2.82 -12.56 -15.80
N PRO A 114 2.01 -13.05 -16.74
CA PRO A 114 2.03 -12.57 -18.13
C PRO A 114 1.46 -11.16 -18.30
N ASP A 115 0.76 -10.64 -17.29
CA ASP A 115 0.04 -9.38 -17.35
C ASP A 115 0.96 -8.16 -17.32
N MET A 116 0.93 -7.36 -18.40
CA MET A 116 1.82 -6.21 -18.56
C MET A 116 1.49 -5.06 -17.60
N GLU A 117 0.22 -4.86 -17.26
CA GLU A 117 -0.21 -3.80 -16.37
C GLU A 117 0.22 -4.12 -14.92
N ILE A 118 0.10 -5.38 -14.51
CA ILE A 118 0.64 -5.85 -13.22
C ILE A 118 2.15 -5.62 -13.18
N LYS A 119 2.90 -6.03 -14.21
CA LYS A 119 4.37 -5.83 -14.26
C LYS A 119 4.76 -4.37 -14.15
N GLU A 120 4.03 -3.48 -14.83
CA GLU A 120 4.27 -2.04 -14.78
C GLU A 120 4.09 -1.51 -13.36
N GLN A 121 2.98 -1.86 -12.69
CA GLN A 121 2.73 -1.41 -11.32
C GLN A 121 3.72 -2.01 -10.31
N VAL A 122 4.12 -3.28 -10.48
CA VAL A 122 5.16 -3.91 -9.65
C VAL A 122 6.49 -3.19 -9.81
N SER A 123 6.89 -2.88 -11.04
CA SER A 123 8.12 -2.13 -11.34
C SER A 123 8.10 -0.73 -10.72
N ARG A 124 6.92 -0.09 -10.70
CA ARG A 124 6.71 1.20 -10.05
C ARG A 124 6.86 1.09 -8.52
N CYS A 125 6.26 0.08 -7.90
CA CYS A 125 6.44 -0.23 -6.48
C CYS A 125 7.92 -0.42 -6.12
N ILE A 126 8.64 -1.28 -6.84
CA ILE A 126 10.06 -1.57 -6.56
C ILE A 126 10.90 -0.28 -6.65
N ARG A 127 10.77 0.48 -7.75
CA ARG A 127 11.50 1.75 -7.94
C ARG A 127 11.20 2.78 -6.85
N SER A 128 9.96 2.84 -6.38
CA SER A 128 9.57 3.75 -5.31
C SER A 128 10.10 3.29 -3.94
N ALA A 129 10.16 1.98 -3.68
CA ALA A 129 10.71 1.41 -2.46
C ALA A 129 12.22 1.65 -2.33
N GLU A 130 12.97 1.62 -3.43
CA GLU A 130 14.41 1.95 -3.46
C GLU A 130 14.73 3.36 -2.95
N ARG A 131 13.76 4.28 -3.00
CA ARG A 131 13.90 5.66 -2.54
C ARG A 131 13.56 5.84 -1.07
N LEU A 132 12.98 4.82 -0.44
CA LEU A 132 12.63 4.86 0.97
C LEU A 132 13.89 4.72 1.81
N LYS A 133 14.05 5.62 2.77
CA LYS A 133 15.08 5.48 3.79
C LYS A 133 14.57 4.53 4.87
N PRO A 134 15.43 3.70 5.48
CA PRO A 134 15.05 2.94 6.66
C PRO A 134 14.57 3.92 7.74
N TYR A 135 13.39 3.68 8.32
CA TYR A 135 12.92 4.44 9.47
C TYR A 135 13.69 3.97 10.71
N CYS A 136 14.40 4.88 11.39
CA CYS A 136 14.96 4.60 12.70
C CYS A 136 13.82 4.48 13.72
N SER A 137 13.73 3.33 14.37
CA SER A 137 12.93 3.08 15.58
C SER A 137 13.54 3.74 16.80
#